data_AF-A0A383DRS3-F1
#
_entry.id   AF-A0A383DRS3-F1
#
_cell.length_a   1.000
_cell.length_b   1.000
_cell.length_c   1.000
_cell.angle_alpha   90.00
_cell.angle_beta   90.00
_cell.angle_gamma   90.00
#
_symmetry.space_group_name_H-M   'P 1'
#
loop_
_entity.id
_entity.type
_entity.pdbx_description
1 polymer ?
#
loop_
_entity_poly.entity_id
_entity_poly.type
_entity_poly.pdbx_seq_one_letter_code
_entity_poly.pdbx_strand_id
1 'polypeptide(L)'
;MKTPINEAISPVVIEAVEGDITAIDTDAMVNSANTAMVLGGSRSVASSINQKTEERLESILSDDDKYPKPVPLGQVCVTEGDVLPCKFVFHLSTHGNREEMEDAAGKLGNKKELPELLQRVILNTINIGVENLLRECEVRRLKRITIPIIGTGTLNLPKLLAIEVL
;
A
#
# COMPACT_ATOMS: atom_id res chain seq x y z
N MET A 1 33.07 -9.51 9.55
CA MET A 1 32.95 -8.09 9.93
C MET A 1 31.48 -7.78 10.10
N LYS A 2 31.05 -7.43 11.31
CA LYS A 2 29.70 -6.91 11.57
C LYS A 2 29.78 -5.40 11.39
N THR A 3 29.08 -4.86 10.41
CA THR A 3 28.90 -3.42 10.29
C THR A 3 28.06 -2.96 11.48
N PRO A 4 28.56 -2.05 12.34
CA PRO A 4 27.75 -1.53 13.44
C PRO A 4 26.64 -0.65 12.86
N ILE A 5 25.39 -0.98 13.17
CA ILE A 5 24.19 -0.19 12.85
C ILE A 5 24.22 1.07 13.72
N ASN A 6 25.07 2.03 13.41
CA ASN A 6 25.19 3.31 14.14
C ASN A 6 25.74 4.43 13.24
N GLU A 7 25.37 4.46 11.97
CA GLU A 7 25.34 5.72 11.22
C GLU A 7 23.92 6.28 11.35
N ALA A 8 23.83 7.46 11.93
CA ALA A 8 22.61 8.06 12.47
C ALA A 8 21.44 8.12 11.48
N ILE A 9 20.53 7.15 11.58
CA ILE A 9 19.12 7.40 11.30
C ILE A 9 18.63 8.22 12.52
N SER A 10 18.17 9.46 12.31
CA SER A 10 17.36 10.17 13.32
C SER A 10 16.36 9.17 13.90
N PRO A 11 16.20 9.00 15.24
CA PRO A 11 15.57 7.80 15.80
C PRO A 11 14.20 7.58 15.15
N VAL A 12 14.11 6.55 14.29
CA VAL A 12 12.84 6.11 13.71
C VAL A 12 12.12 5.38 14.81
N VAL A 13 10.91 5.86 15.12
CA VAL A 13 10.03 5.24 16.10
C VAL A 13 8.93 4.54 15.33
N ILE A 14 8.74 3.26 15.61
CA ILE A 14 7.65 2.45 15.07
C ILE A 14 6.68 2.18 16.22
N GLU A 15 5.42 2.56 16.03
CA GLU A 15 4.36 2.40 17.03
C GLU A 15 3.22 1.59 16.44
N ALA A 16 2.74 0.60 17.19
CA ALA A 16 1.50 -0.10 16.87
C ALA A 16 0.32 0.72 17.43
N VAL A 17 -0.60 1.11 16.55
CA VAL A 17 -1.78 1.91 16.90
C VAL A 17 -3.05 1.13 16.54
N GLU A 18 -3.98 1.04 17.48
CA GLU A 18 -5.32 0.52 17.23
C GLU A 18 -6.29 1.70 17.03
N GLY A 19 -6.94 1.77 15.87
CA GLY A 19 -7.90 2.84 15.57
C GLY A 19 -8.33 2.90 14.10
N ASP A 20 -9.19 3.87 13.80
CA ASP A 20 -9.55 4.23 12.42
C ASP A 20 -8.40 5.02 11.78
N ILE A 21 -7.71 4.42 10.81
CA ILE A 21 -6.58 5.03 10.11
C ILE A 21 -6.95 6.39 9.50
N THR A 22 -8.21 6.56 9.08
CA THR A 22 -8.69 7.81 8.45
C THR A 22 -8.99 8.91 9.47
N ALA A 23 -8.68 8.71 10.75
CA ALA A 23 -8.75 9.70 11.82
C ALA A 23 -7.37 10.01 12.44
N ILE A 24 -6.29 9.41 11.95
CA ILE A 24 -4.93 9.57 12.49
C ILE A 24 -4.24 10.78 11.85
N ASP A 25 -3.80 11.74 12.66
CA ASP A 25 -2.97 12.87 12.21
C ASP A 25 -1.56 12.40 11.81
N THR A 26 -1.24 12.50 10.52
CA THR A 26 0.01 12.01 9.94
C THR A 26 0.42 12.86 8.73
N ASP A 27 1.66 12.74 8.23
CA ASP A 27 1.99 13.42 6.98
C ASP A 27 1.46 12.64 5.76
N ALA A 28 1.61 11.31 5.77
CA ALA A 28 1.07 10.42 4.75
C ALA A 28 0.30 9.24 5.35
N MET A 29 -0.89 8.98 4.80
CA MET A 29 -1.66 7.77 5.10
C MET A 29 -1.59 6.81 3.93
N VAL A 30 -1.39 5.51 4.21
CA VAL A 30 -1.34 4.49 3.17
C VAL A 30 -2.71 3.82 2.97
N ASN A 31 -3.07 3.67 1.70
CA ASN A 31 -4.19 2.88 1.24
C ASN A 31 -3.68 1.66 0.46
N SER A 32 -4.16 0.47 0.80
CA SER A 32 -3.97 -0.73 -0.02
C SER A 32 -5.04 -0.77 -1.11
N ALA A 33 -4.64 -0.51 -2.35
CA ALA A 33 -5.50 -0.40 -3.51
C ALA A 33 -5.26 -1.53 -4.54
N ASN A 34 -6.19 -1.67 -5.47
CA ASN A 34 -6.01 -2.51 -6.66
C ASN A 34 -5.28 -1.75 -7.79
N THR A 35 -4.82 -2.46 -8.81
CA THR A 35 -4.13 -1.89 -9.98
C THR A 35 -4.97 -0.88 -10.77
N ALA A 36 -6.30 -0.92 -10.68
CA ALA A 36 -7.20 0.05 -11.31
C ALA A 36 -7.39 1.35 -10.49
N MET A 37 -6.89 1.39 -9.25
CA MET A 37 -7.10 2.49 -8.30
C MET A 37 -8.57 2.79 -7.99
N VAL A 38 -9.42 1.77 -8.04
CA VAL A 38 -10.83 1.85 -7.60
C VAL A 38 -10.89 1.64 -6.09
N LEU A 39 -11.41 2.62 -5.37
CA LEU A 39 -11.51 2.70 -3.92
C LEU A 39 -12.81 2.04 -3.42
N GLY A 40 -12.89 0.72 -3.56
CA GLY A 40 -14.05 -0.08 -3.17
C GLY A 40 -13.88 -0.93 -1.90
N GLY A 41 -14.81 -1.87 -1.72
CA GLY A 41 -14.91 -2.76 -0.56
C GLY A 41 -16.00 -2.33 0.43
N SER A 42 -16.42 -3.23 1.32
CA SER A 42 -17.48 -2.95 2.31
C SER A 42 -16.94 -2.62 3.70
N ARG A 43 -15.71 -3.06 4.02
CA ARG A 43 -15.01 -2.85 5.29
C ARG A 43 -13.49 -2.77 5.05
N SER A 44 -13.09 -1.86 4.16
CA SER A 44 -11.69 -1.66 3.78
C SER A 44 -11.25 -0.22 4.05
N VAL A 45 -9.95 -0.01 4.19
CA VAL A 45 -9.35 1.34 4.24
C VAL A 45 -9.75 2.14 3.00
N ALA A 46 -9.73 1.53 1.82
CA ALA A 46 -10.15 2.15 0.56
C ALA A 46 -11.60 2.68 0.62
N SER A 47 -12.54 1.87 1.11
CA SER A 47 -13.95 2.28 1.25
C SER A 47 -14.14 3.41 2.27
N SER A 48 -13.42 3.39 3.39
CA SER A 48 -13.47 4.45 4.40
C SER A 48 -12.92 5.78 3.86
N ILE A 49 -11.83 5.71 3.09
CA ILE A 49 -11.28 6.87 2.39
C ILE A 49 -12.33 7.41 1.41
N ASN A 50 -12.86 6.56 0.53
CA ASN A 50 -13.79 6.98 -0.52
C ASN A 50 -15.04 7.66 0.07
N GLN A 51 -15.58 7.08 1.15
CA GLN A 51 -16.73 7.64 1.87
C GLN A 51 -16.41 9.00 2.51
N LYS A 52 -15.29 9.13 3.22
CA LYS A 52 -14.93 10.40 3.89
C LYS A 52 -14.62 11.51 2.90
N THR A 53 -14.01 11.18 1.77
CA THR A 53 -13.66 12.15 0.73
C THR A 53 -14.79 12.39 -0.26
N GLU A 54 -15.98 11.79 -0.06
CA GLU A 54 -17.12 11.87 -0.97
C GLU A 54 -16.71 11.62 -2.43
N GLU A 55 -15.97 10.53 -2.65
CA GLU A 55 -15.49 10.09 -3.97
C GLU A 55 -14.48 11.01 -4.68
N ARG A 56 -14.10 12.16 -4.08
CA ARG A 56 -13.15 13.10 -4.69
C ARG A 56 -11.78 12.48 -4.98
N LEU A 57 -11.23 11.68 -4.06
CA LEU A 57 -9.93 11.03 -4.30
C LEU A 57 -10.00 9.95 -5.38
N GLU A 58 -11.06 9.16 -5.43
CA GLU A 58 -11.27 8.19 -6.52
C GLU A 58 -11.44 8.90 -7.87
N SER A 59 -12.18 10.00 -7.91
CA SER A 59 -12.31 10.83 -9.11
C SER A 59 -10.95 11.37 -9.58
N ILE A 60 -10.08 11.83 -8.67
CA ILE A 60 -8.70 12.22 -9.02
C ILE A 60 -7.90 11.05 -9.58
N LEU A 61 -8.01 9.87 -8.95
CA LEU A 61 -7.30 8.67 -9.38
C LEU A 61 -7.81 8.13 -10.72
N SER A 62 -9.05 8.45 -11.12
CA SER A 62 -9.64 7.99 -12.39
C SER A 62 -9.07 8.65 -13.64
N ASP A 63 -8.27 9.71 -13.49
CA ASP A 63 -7.54 10.36 -14.58
C ASP A 63 -6.36 9.49 -15.04
N ASP A 64 -6.53 8.79 -16.17
CA ASP A 64 -5.51 7.91 -16.77
C ASP A 64 -4.29 8.68 -17.33
N ASP A 65 -4.44 9.95 -17.69
CA ASP A 65 -3.32 10.78 -18.15
C ASP A 65 -2.36 11.07 -16.98
N LYS A 66 -2.92 11.21 -15.77
CA LYS A 66 -2.16 11.46 -14.54
C LYS A 66 -1.76 10.18 -13.80
N TYR A 67 -2.63 9.18 -13.78
CA TYR A 67 -2.43 7.90 -13.09
C TYR A 67 -2.67 6.72 -14.04
N PRO A 68 -1.73 6.45 -14.97
CA PRO A 68 -1.89 5.41 -15.98
C PRO A 68 -2.20 4.03 -15.37
N LYS A 69 -3.24 3.38 -15.89
CA LYS A 69 -3.70 2.06 -15.45
C LYS A 69 -3.35 0.98 -16.49
N PRO A 70 -3.17 -0.29 -16.06
CA PRO A 70 -3.12 -0.74 -14.67
C PRO A 70 -1.82 -0.26 -13.99
N VAL A 71 -1.94 0.23 -12.75
CA VAL A 71 -0.78 0.64 -11.95
C VAL A 71 0.01 -0.60 -11.57
N PRO A 72 1.31 -0.70 -11.89
CA PRO A 72 2.09 -1.92 -11.63
C PRO A 72 2.10 -2.31 -10.16
N LEU A 73 2.09 -3.62 -9.88
CA LEU A 73 2.15 -4.14 -8.51
C LEU A 73 3.37 -3.58 -7.77
N GLY A 74 3.14 -3.06 -6.56
CA GLY A 74 4.16 -2.48 -5.69
C GLY A 74 4.40 -0.99 -5.96
N GLN A 75 3.79 -0.39 -6.97
CA GLN A 75 3.88 1.05 -7.23
C GLN A 75 2.88 1.84 -6.39
N VAL A 76 3.19 3.12 -6.18
CA VAL A 76 2.43 4.03 -5.32
C VAL A 76 1.89 5.18 -6.16
N CYS A 77 0.57 5.37 -6.17
CA CYS A 77 -0.05 6.61 -6.67
C CYS A 77 -0.25 7.57 -5.49
N VAL A 78 0.07 8.85 -5.68
CA VAL A 78 -0.04 9.86 -4.62
C VAL A 78 -1.11 10.90 -4.96
N THR A 79 -1.99 11.16 -4.00
CA THR A 79 -2.94 12.27 -4.00
C THR A 79 -2.71 13.16 -2.77
N GLU A 80 -3.26 14.38 -2.79
CA GLU A 80 -3.46 15.16 -1.56
C GLU A 80 -4.47 14.47 -0.63
N GLY A 81 -4.51 14.89 0.64
CA GLY A 81 -5.36 14.30 1.68
C GLY A 81 -6.85 14.62 1.62
N ASP A 82 -7.27 15.63 0.85
CA ASP A 82 -8.64 16.16 0.86
C ASP A 82 -9.10 16.53 2.29
N VAL A 83 -10.16 15.92 2.82
CA VAL A 83 -10.67 16.17 4.19
C VAL A 83 -9.99 15.31 5.27
N LEU A 84 -9.12 14.40 4.88
CA LEU A 84 -8.44 13.48 5.81
C LEU A 84 -7.35 14.24 6.58
N PRO A 85 -7.04 13.84 7.83
CA PRO A 85 -6.01 14.47 8.66
C PRO A 85 -4.58 14.08 8.22
N CYS A 86 -4.29 14.19 6.93
CA CYS A 86 -2.98 13.95 6.34
C CYS A 86 -2.72 14.90 5.18
N LYS A 87 -1.44 15.12 4.85
CA LYS A 87 -1.08 15.91 3.65
C LYS A 87 -1.30 15.08 2.39
N PHE A 88 -0.90 13.81 2.42
CA PHE A 88 -0.97 12.92 1.27
C PHE A 88 -1.65 11.60 1.60
N VAL A 89 -2.33 11.04 0.61
CA VAL A 89 -2.72 9.61 0.59
C VAL A 89 -1.85 8.87 -0.40
N PHE A 90 -1.19 7.82 0.07
CA PHE A 90 -0.35 6.94 -0.75
C PHE A 90 -1.14 5.67 -1.08
N HIS A 91 -1.55 5.53 -2.34
CA HIS A 91 -2.32 4.40 -2.85
C HIS A 91 -1.37 3.34 -3.40
N LEU A 92 -1.08 2.33 -2.59
CA LEU A 92 -0.22 1.21 -2.97
C LEU A 92 -1.00 0.20 -3.81
N SER A 93 -0.52 -0.07 -5.04
CA SER A 93 -1.05 -1.14 -5.90
C SER A 93 -0.63 -2.50 -5.36
N THR A 94 -1.58 -3.23 -4.76
CA THR A 94 -1.31 -4.49 -4.05
C THR A 94 -1.80 -5.73 -4.77
N HIS A 95 -2.78 -5.59 -5.65
CA HIS A 95 -3.38 -6.70 -6.36
C HIS A 95 -4.07 -6.23 -7.64
N GLY A 96 -4.02 -7.09 -8.65
CA GLY A 96 -4.74 -6.91 -9.89
C GLY A 96 -6.04 -7.70 -9.95
N ASN A 97 -6.64 -7.69 -11.14
CA ASN A 97 -7.67 -8.68 -11.47
C ASN A 97 -7.06 -10.11 -11.52
N ARG A 98 -7.90 -11.13 -11.71
CA ARG A 98 -7.44 -12.54 -11.70
C ARG A 98 -6.34 -12.81 -12.74
N GLU A 99 -6.51 -12.31 -13.96
CA GLU A 99 -5.57 -12.55 -15.07
C GLU A 99 -4.22 -11.90 -14.78
N GLU A 100 -4.21 -10.65 -14.31
CA GLU A 100 -2.99 -9.94 -13.90
C GLU A 100 -2.23 -10.69 -12.80
N MET A 101 -2.96 -11.24 -11.83
CA MET A 101 -2.36 -11.99 -10.72
C MET A 101 -1.85 -13.37 -11.15
N GLU A 102 -2.53 -14.05 -12.06
CA GLU A 102 -2.08 -15.32 -12.64
C GLU A 102 -0.84 -15.13 -13.54
N ASP A 103 -0.78 -14.06 -14.34
CA ASP A 103 0.40 -13.71 -15.14
C ASP A 103 1.61 -13.39 -14.24
N ALA A 104 1.40 -12.59 -13.18
CA ALA A 104 2.44 -12.32 -12.19
C ALA A 104 2.94 -13.59 -11.50
N ALA A 105 2.04 -14.53 -11.19
CA ALA A 105 2.38 -15.84 -10.63
C ALA A 105 3.17 -16.70 -11.62
N GLY A 106 2.80 -16.69 -12.91
CA GLY A 106 3.49 -17.43 -13.97
C GLY A 106 4.96 -17.01 -14.14
N LYS A 107 5.26 -15.71 -13.97
CA LYS A 107 6.62 -15.16 -14.03
C LYS A 107 7.55 -15.64 -12.91
N LEU A 108 7.01 -16.18 -11.82
CA LEU A 108 7.81 -16.70 -10.70
C LEU A 108 8.47 -18.06 -10.99
N GLY A 109 8.18 -18.70 -12.13
CA GLY A 109 8.93 -19.84 -12.67
C GLY A 109 9.01 -21.08 -11.77
N ASN A 110 8.05 -21.28 -10.86
CA ASN A 110 8.13 -22.30 -9.81
C ASN A 110 7.09 -23.42 -10.01
N LYS A 111 7.43 -24.66 -9.61
CA LYS A 111 6.56 -25.85 -9.65
C LYS A 111 5.51 -25.87 -8.51
N LYS A 112 5.18 -24.72 -7.94
CA LYS A 112 4.21 -24.61 -6.85
C LYS A 112 2.80 -24.51 -7.40
N GLU A 113 1.83 -24.86 -6.56
CA GLU A 113 0.42 -24.62 -6.87
C GLU A 113 0.11 -23.12 -6.92
N LEU A 114 -0.89 -22.75 -7.72
CA LEU A 114 -1.28 -21.37 -7.94
C LEU A 114 -1.55 -20.59 -6.63
N PRO A 115 -2.23 -21.13 -5.61
CA PRO A 115 -2.46 -20.40 -4.35
C PRO A 115 -1.15 -19.96 -3.66
N GLU A 116 -0.14 -20.83 -3.63
CA GLU A 116 1.16 -20.49 -3.04
C GLU A 116 1.92 -19.45 -3.88
N LEU A 117 1.81 -19.53 -5.20
CA LEU A 117 2.40 -18.53 -6.09
C LEU A 117 1.76 -17.17 -5.91
N LEU A 118 0.43 -17.10 -5.84
CA LEU A 118 -0.32 -15.87 -5.59
C LEU A 118 0.06 -15.24 -4.24
N GLN A 119 0.16 -16.06 -3.19
CA GLN A 119 0.64 -15.58 -1.89
C GLN A 119 2.04 -14.97 -1.99
N ARG A 120 2.95 -15.60 -2.75
CA ARG A 120 4.30 -15.08 -2.97
C ARG A 120 4.31 -13.79 -3.80
N VAL A 121 3.45 -13.68 -4.81
CA VAL A 121 3.27 -12.42 -5.56
C VAL A 121 2.85 -11.30 -4.61
N ILE A 122 1.85 -11.55 -3.75
CA ILE A 122 1.37 -10.56 -2.78
C ILE A 122 2.49 -10.15 -1.81
N LEU A 123 3.22 -11.10 -1.24
CA LEU A 123 4.34 -10.80 -0.32
C LEU A 123 5.45 -9.98 -1.00
N ASN A 124 5.86 -10.34 -2.22
CA ASN A 124 6.85 -9.59 -2.97
C ASN A 124 6.34 -8.18 -3.31
N THR A 125 5.06 -8.07 -3.66
CA THR A 125 4.38 -6.80 -3.95
C THR A 125 4.39 -5.87 -2.76
N ILE A 126 4.09 -6.39 -1.55
CA ILE A 126 4.08 -5.59 -0.33
C ILE A 126 5.51 -5.15 0.03
N ASN A 127 6.51 -6.04 -0.04
CA ASN A 127 7.90 -5.68 0.21
C ASN A 127 8.38 -4.53 -0.70
N ILE A 128 8.19 -4.66 -2.01
CA ILE A 128 8.53 -3.60 -2.99
C ILE A 128 7.70 -2.34 -2.71
N GLY A 129 6.42 -2.52 -2.36
CA GLY A 129 5.52 -1.45 -2.00
C GLY A 129 5.99 -0.62 -0.82
N VAL A 130 6.43 -1.26 0.26
CA VAL A 130 6.96 -0.59 1.46
C VAL A 130 8.21 0.21 1.12
N GLU A 131 9.13 -0.35 0.33
CA GLU A 131 10.29 0.41 -0.14
C GLU A 131 9.87 1.67 -0.92
N ASN A 132 8.88 1.55 -1.82
CA ASN A 132 8.39 2.68 -2.61
C ASN A 132 7.62 3.71 -1.75
N LEU A 133 6.88 3.28 -0.74
CA LEU A 133 6.22 4.18 0.22
C LEU A 133 7.25 5.03 0.97
N LEU A 134 8.34 4.42 1.45
CA LEU A 134 9.41 5.12 2.14
C LEU A 134 10.17 6.09 1.21
N ARG A 135 10.41 5.70 -0.04
CA ARG A 135 10.98 6.60 -1.06
C ARG A 135 10.10 7.83 -1.29
N GLU A 136 8.78 7.66 -1.37
CA GLU A 136 7.85 8.81 -1.50
C GLU A 136 7.91 9.73 -0.26
N CYS A 137 8.07 9.17 0.95
CA CYS A 137 8.31 9.95 2.15
C CYS A 137 9.60 10.79 2.05
N GLU A 138 10.70 10.20 1.56
CA GLU A 138 11.98 10.90 1.39
C GLU A 138 11.87 12.04 0.36
N VAL A 139 11.33 11.75 -0.82
CA VAL A 139 11.14 12.72 -1.92
C VAL A 139 10.34 13.93 -1.45
N ARG A 140 9.30 13.69 -0.63
CA ARG A 140 8.40 14.73 -0.11
C ARG A 140 8.82 15.30 1.24
N ARG A 141 9.93 14.80 1.81
CA ARG A 141 10.47 15.19 3.14
C ARG A 141 9.45 15.06 4.28
N LEU A 142 8.70 13.96 4.28
CA LEU A 142 7.69 13.65 5.30
C LEU A 142 8.35 13.09 6.57
N LYS A 143 7.72 13.28 7.72
CA LYS A 143 8.23 12.84 9.03
C LYS A 143 7.39 11.72 9.64
N ARG A 144 6.10 11.62 9.28
CA ARG A 144 5.16 10.64 9.83
C ARG A 144 4.39 9.95 8.70
N ILE A 145 4.43 8.62 8.67
CA ILE A 145 3.62 7.79 7.79
C ILE A 145 2.81 6.82 8.62
N THR A 146 1.56 6.58 8.24
CA THR A 146 0.69 5.60 8.88
C THR A 146 0.32 4.51 7.87
N ILE A 147 0.70 3.27 8.18
CA ILE A 147 0.55 2.12 7.28
C ILE A 147 -0.43 1.12 7.94
N PRO A 148 -1.53 0.73 7.26
CA PRO A 148 -2.39 -0.34 7.77
C PRO A 148 -1.69 -1.70 7.62
N ILE A 149 -2.23 -2.76 8.23
CA ILE A 149 -1.72 -4.11 7.95
C ILE A 149 -2.15 -4.56 6.55
N ILE A 150 -1.29 -4.32 5.57
CA ILE A 150 -1.56 -4.55 4.15
C ILE A 150 -1.75 -6.05 3.87
N GLY A 151 -2.74 -6.39 3.03
CA GLY A 151 -2.98 -7.76 2.57
C GLY A 151 -3.86 -8.64 3.49
N THR A 152 -4.16 -8.22 4.71
CA THR A 152 -4.97 -9.04 5.66
C THR A 152 -6.48 -8.97 5.43
N GLY A 153 -6.95 -8.03 4.61
CA GLY A 153 -8.35 -7.87 4.24
C GLY A 153 -8.78 -8.81 3.11
N THR A 154 -9.17 -8.23 1.97
CA THR A 154 -9.67 -8.99 0.81
C THR A 154 -8.64 -9.97 0.21
N LEU A 155 -7.35 -9.75 0.45
CA LEU A 155 -6.26 -10.63 -0.01
C LEU A 155 -5.99 -11.82 0.91
N ASN A 156 -6.64 -11.87 2.08
CA ASN A 156 -6.60 -12.99 3.02
C ASN A 156 -5.18 -13.47 3.40
N LEU A 157 -4.21 -12.56 3.42
CA LEU A 157 -2.86 -12.88 3.86
C LEU A 157 -2.87 -13.13 5.38
N PRO A 158 -2.23 -14.20 5.88
CA PRO A 158 -2.07 -14.41 7.31
C PRO A 158 -1.40 -13.21 7.98
N LYS A 159 -1.96 -12.72 9.10
CA LYS A 159 -1.48 -11.52 9.79
C LYS A 159 0.02 -11.55 10.10
N LEU A 160 0.55 -12.71 10.50
CA LEU A 160 1.98 -12.89 10.79
C LEU A 160 2.84 -12.60 9.56
N LEU A 161 2.46 -13.14 8.40
CA LEU A 161 3.20 -12.91 7.15
C LEU A 161 3.06 -11.47 6.66
N ALA A 162 1.89 -10.85 6.86
CA ALA A 162 1.68 -9.45 6.52
C ALA A 162 2.58 -8.52 7.35
N ILE A 163 2.78 -8.83 8.64
CA ILE A 163 3.66 -8.05 9.53
C ILE A 163 5.14 -8.26 9.16
N GLU A 164 5.55 -9.45 8.71
CA GLU A 164 6.94 -9.73 8.33
C GLU A 164 7.44 -8.91 7.12
N VAL A 165 6.53 -8.42 6.28
CA VAL A 165 6.84 -7.68 5.04
C VAL A 165 6.55 -6.18 5.14
N LEU A 166 6.13 -5.70 6.33
CA LEU A 166 5.88 -4.29 6.65
C LEU A 166 7.06 -3.70 7.42
#